data_AF-A0A6A7KZP0-F1
#
_entry.id   AF-A0A6A7KZP0-F1
#
_cell.length_a   1.000
_cell.length_b   1.000
_cell.length_c   1.000
_cell.angle_alpha   90.00
_cell.angle_beta   90.00
_cell.angle_gamma   90.00
#
_symmetry.space_group_name_H-M   'P 1'
#
loop_
_entity.id
_entity.type
_entity.pdbx_description
1 polymer ?
#
loop_
_entity_poly.entity_id
_entity_poly.type
_entity_poly.pdbx_seq_one_letter_code
_entity_poly.pdbx_strand_id
1 'polypeptide(L)'
;MRTTLTLDPEVARLVEDAVHRERRPMKQVVNDALRRALAPTRPRRQPYQLTPHQSTVRPGFDLAGFNRLNDELEDETIIDSARRTS
;
A
#
# COMPACT_ATOMS: atom_id res chain seq x y z
N MET A 1 23.99 4.12 -23.65
CA MET A 1 25.23 4.90 -23.85
C MET A 1 26.38 4.19 -23.14
N ARG A 2 27.60 4.25 -23.68
CA ARG A 2 28.82 3.77 -23.00
C ARG A 2 29.66 4.98 -22.63
N THR A 3 29.99 5.08 -21.35
CA THR A 3 30.74 6.20 -20.76
C THR A 3 31.81 5.60 -19.86
N THR A 4 33.00 6.17 -19.90
CA THR A 4 34.08 5.86 -18.94
C THR A 4 34.03 6.93 -17.86
N LEU A 5 34.01 6.50 -16.60
CA LEU A 5 33.92 7.38 -15.44
C LEU A 5 35.00 6.97 -14.44
N THR A 6 35.64 7.96 -13.84
CA THR A 6 36.62 7.76 -12.77
C THR A 6 35.87 7.79 -11.44
N LEU A 7 36.07 6.77 -10.59
CA LEU A 7 35.50 6.73 -9.25
C LEU A 7 36.59 7.01 -8.23
N ASP A 8 36.28 7.83 -7.23
CA ASP A 8 37.16 7.99 -6.07
C ASP A 8 37.30 6.64 -5.34
N PRO A 9 38.45 6.37 -4.69
CA PRO A 9 38.71 5.07 -4.06
C PRO A 9 37.63 4.65 -3.05
N GLU A 10 37.09 5.60 -2.31
CA GLU A 10 36.00 5.34 -1.36
C GLU A 10 34.70 4.93 -2.06
N VAL A 11 34.38 5.56 -3.19
CA VAL A 11 33.17 5.26 -3.97
C VAL A 11 33.31 3.90 -4.64
N ALA A 12 34.49 3.58 -5.18
CA ALA A 12 34.78 2.26 -5.73
C ALA A 12 34.51 1.16 -4.69
N ARG A 13 35.01 1.34 -3.45
CA ARG A 13 34.79 0.41 -2.34
C ARG A 13 33.30 0.27 -1.98
N LEU A 14 32.56 1.37 -1.95
CA LEU A 14 31.10 1.34 -1.69
C LEU A 14 30.34 0.57 -2.78
N VAL A 15 30.73 0.72 -4.04
CA VAL A 15 30.12 -0.02 -5.14
C VAL A 15 30.46 -1.50 -5.04
N GLU A 16 31.72 -1.87 -4.73
CA GLU A 16 32.12 -3.26 -4.51
C GLU A 16 31.34 -3.91 -3.37
N ASP A 17 31.24 -3.23 -2.22
CA ASP A 17 30.45 -3.71 -1.08
C ASP A 17 28.98 -3.94 -1.46
N ALA A 18 28.38 -3.02 -2.23
CA ALA A 18 27.01 -3.14 -2.70
C ALA A 18 26.82 -4.29 -3.69
N VAL A 19 27.77 -4.50 -4.60
CA VAL A 19 27.78 -5.64 -5.53
C VAL A 19 27.83 -6.97 -4.79
N HIS A 20 28.70 -7.09 -3.80
CA HIS A 20 28.83 -8.31 -2.99
C HIS A 20 27.55 -8.57 -2.17
N ARG A 21 27.02 -7.53 -1.51
CA ARG A 21 25.81 -7.63 -0.68
C ARG A 21 24.58 -8.00 -1.50
N GLU A 22 24.39 -7.39 -2.66
CA GLU A 22 23.21 -7.61 -3.51
C GLU A 22 23.37 -8.81 -4.46
N ARG A 23 24.60 -9.32 -4.66
CA ARG A 23 24.96 -10.36 -5.65
C ARG A 23 24.48 -10.02 -7.06
N ARG A 24 24.63 -8.75 -7.45
CA ARG A 24 24.18 -8.21 -8.74
C ARG A 24 25.36 -7.66 -9.54
N PRO A 25 25.30 -7.66 -10.88
CA PRO A 25 26.37 -7.09 -11.70
C PRO A 25 26.62 -5.62 -11.39
N MET A 26 27.90 -5.21 -11.32
CA MET A 26 28.38 -3.83 -11.09
C MET A 26 27.58 -2.78 -11.87
N LYS A 27 27.37 -3.02 -13.17
CA LYS A 27 26.59 -2.14 -14.04
C LYS A 27 25.17 -1.89 -13.54
N GLN A 28 24.48 -2.92 -13.01
CA GLN A 28 23.12 -2.76 -12.51
C GLN A 28 23.11 -1.95 -11.23
N VAL A 29 24.02 -2.26 -10.30
CA VAL A 29 24.16 -1.55 -9.02
C VAL A 29 24.45 -0.06 -9.25
N VAL A 30 25.43 0.26 -10.09
CA VAL A 30 25.80 1.65 -10.41
C VAL A 30 24.65 2.39 -11.09
N ASN A 31 24.01 1.80 -12.09
CA ASN A 31 22.90 2.47 -12.78
C ASN A 31 21.70 2.71 -11.86
N ASP A 32 21.37 1.76 -10.97
CA ASP A 32 20.24 1.94 -10.04
C ASP A 32 20.56 2.93 -8.93
N ALA A 33 21.81 3.01 -8.48
CA ALA A 33 22.26 4.07 -7.60
C ALA A 33 22.10 5.45 -8.26
N LEU A 34 22.60 5.60 -9.49
CA LEU A 34 22.47 6.84 -10.26
C LEU A 34 21.01 7.22 -10.54
N ARG A 35 20.16 6.25 -10.91
CA ARG A 35 18.72 6.49 -11.11
C ARG A 35 18.06 7.00 -9.84
N ARG A 36 18.37 6.42 -8.68
CA ARG A 36 17.81 6.85 -7.39
C ARG A 36 18.29 8.26 -7.02
N ALA A 37 19.57 8.56 -7.25
CA ALA A 37 20.15 9.86 -6.94
C ALA A 37 19.68 10.98 -7.87
N LEU A 38 19.48 10.68 -9.16
CA LEU A 38 19.08 11.64 -10.19
C LEU A 38 17.57 11.65 -10.44
N ALA A 39 16.81 10.77 -9.78
CA ALA A 39 15.36 10.77 -9.91
C ALA A 39 14.82 12.12 -9.42
N PRO A 40 13.84 12.72 -10.12
CA PRO A 40 13.17 13.90 -9.63
C PRO A 40 12.58 13.59 -8.26
N THR A 41 12.83 14.49 -7.30
CA THR A 41 12.27 14.37 -5.96
C THR A 41 10.76 14.35 -6.12
N ARG A 42 10.13 13.21 -5.80
CA ARG A 42 8.68 13.16 -5.77
C ARG A 42 8.23 14.17 -4.72
N PRO A 43 7.23 15.03 -5.01
CA PRO A 43 6.68 15.89 -3.99
C PRO A 43 6.29 15.01 -2.82
N ARG A 44 6.71 15.38 -1.60
CA ARG A 44 6.28 14.70 -0.38
C ARG A 44 4.77 14.60 -0.45
N ARG A 45 4.24 13.37 -0.49
CA ARG A 45 2.79 13.16 -0.40
C ARG A 45 2.35 13.81 0.89
N GLN A 46 1.53 14.85 0.80
CA GLN A 46 0.96 15.45 1.98
C GLN A 46 0.18 14.37 2.73
N PRO A 47 0.23 14.33 4.07
CA PRO A 47 -0.62 13.43 4.83
C PRO A 47 -2.07 13.59 4.38
N TYR A 48 -2.77 12.47 4.21
CA TYR A 48 -4.18 12.52 3.89
C TYR A 48 -4.93 13.22 5.03
N GLN A 49 -5.59 14.34 4.73
CA GLN A 49 -6.44 15.06 5.66
C GLN A 49 -7.90 14.81 5.27
N LEU A 50 -8.63 14.09 6.13
CA LEU A 50 -10.07 13.95 6.02
C LEU A 50 -10.73 15.05 6.85
N THR A 51 -11.56 15.89 6.22
CA THR A 51 -12.46 16.80 6.94
C THR A 51 -13.80 16.08 7.12
N PRO A 52 -14.13 15.58 8.33
CA PRO A 52 -15.41 14.94 8.56
C PRO A 52 -16.54 15.97 8.46
N HIS A 53 -17.62 15.60 7.78
CA HIS A 53 -18.85 16.38 7.74
C HIS A 53 -19.83 15.86 8.79
N GLN A 54 -20.36 16.75 9.63
CA GLN A 54 -21.45 16.41 10.54
C GLN A 54 -22.78 16.46 9.79
N SER A 55 -23.33 15.30 9.44
CA SER A 55 -24.69 15.18 8.90
C SER A 55 -25.61 14.56 9.94
N THR A 56 -26.76 15.20 10.18
CA THR A 56 -27.87 14.56 10.91
C THR A 56 -28.49 13.48 10.03
N VAL A 57 -28.88 12.38 10.65
CA VAL A 57 -29.64 11.31 9.98
C VAL A 57 -31.00 11.86 9.58
N ARG A 58 -31.42 11.60 8.33
CA ARG A 58 -32.69 12.09 7.82
C ARG A 58 -33.84 11.51 8.67
N PRO A 59 -34.87 12.29 9.00
CA PRO A 59 -36.04 11.77 9.69
C PRO A 59 -36.61 10.53 8.99
N GLY A 60 -36.90 9.47 9.75
CA GLY A 60 -37.35 8.18 9.22
C GLY A 60 -36.23 7.17 8.95
N PHE A 61 -34.95 7.55 9.07
CA PHE A 61 -33.83 6.61 9.07
C PHE A 61 -33.39 6.33 10.51
N ASP A 62 -33.37 5.07 10.89
CA ASP A 62 -32.93 4.59 12.20
C ASP A 62 -31.51 4.03 12.10
N LEU A 63 -30.57 4.65 12.82
CA LEU A 63 -29.18 4.19 12.89
C LEU A 63 -29.03 2.79 13.48
N ALA A 64 -29.93 2.41 14.40
CA ALA A 64 -29.91 1.08 15.01
C ALA A 64 -30.49 0.00 14.08
N GLY A 65 -31.22 0.40 13.04
CA GLY A 65 -31.98 -0.49 12.17
C GLY A 65 -31.37 -0.75 10.80
N PHE A 66 -30.13 -0.30 10.52
CA PHE A 66 -29.52 -0.44 9.19
C PHE A 66 -29.38 -1.90 8.74
N ASN A 67 -29.22 -2.83 9.69
CA ASN A 67 -29.03 -4.25 9.39
C ASN A 67 -30.30 -5.10 9.56
N ARG A 68 -31.46 -4.48 9.81
CA ARG A 68 -32.69 -5.23 10.15
C ARG A 68 -33.09 -6.27 9.09
N LEU A 69 -32.95 -5.94 7.81
CA LEU A 69 -33.24 -6.88 6.72
C LEU A 69 -32.25 -8.06 6.70
N ASN A 70 -31.01 -7.85 7.12
CA ASN A 70 -30.03 -8.92 7.25
C ASN A 70 -30.36 -9.82 8.44
N ASP A 71 -30.79 -9.23 9.57
CA ASP A 71 -31.22 -9.97 10.76
C ASP A 71 -32.45 -10.84 10.45
N GLU A 72 -33.45 -10.29 9.75
CA GLU A 72 -34.65 -11.03 9.32
C GLU A 72 -34.32 -12.21 8.39
N LEU A 73 -33.38 -12.04 7.46
CA LEU A 73 -32.93 -13.11 6.57
C LEU A 73 -32.15 -14.20 7.34
N GLU A 74 -31.32 -13.80 8.31
CA GLU A 74 -30.59 -14.74 9.17
C GLU A 74 -31.57 -15.60 9.98
N ASP A 75 -32.58 -14.98 10.60
CA ASP A 75 -33.63 -15.68 11.34
C ASP A 75 -34.36 -16.73 10.49
N GLU A 76 -34.77 -16.37 9.27
CA GLU A 76 -35.43 -17.29 8.33
C GLU A 76 -34.53 -18.48 7.96
N THR A 77 -33.23 -18.25 7.74
CA THR A 77 -32.28 -19.33 7.45
C THR A 77 -32.07 -20.28 8.63
N ILE A 78 -32.03 -19.75 9.86
CA ILE A 78 -31.94 -20.55 11.08
C ILE A 78 -33.18 -21.45 11.20
N ILE A 79 -34.37 -20.89 10.98
CA ILE A 79 -35.64 -21.64 11.03
C ILE A 79 -35.68 -22.76 9.98
N ASP A 80 -35.27 -22.49 8.74
CA ASP A 80 -35.26 -23.48 7.67
C ASP A 80 -34.30 -24.64 7.95
N SER A 81 -33.09 -24.33 8.44
CA SER A 81 -32.10 -25.35 8.81
C SER A 81 -32.56 -26.25 9.96
N ALA A 82 -33.28 -25.69 10.94
CA ALA A 82 -33.86 -26.45 12.05
C ALA A 82 -34.94 -27.42 11.58
N ARG A 83 -35.78 -27.03 10.60
CA ARG A 83 -36.82 -27.89 10.00
C ARG A 83 -36.25 -29.04 9.17
N ARG A 84 -35.06 -28.86 8.60
CA ARG A 84 -34.42 -29.87 7.73
C ARG A 84 -33.69 -30.97 8.48
N THR A 85 -33.40 -30.74 9.76
CA THR A 85 -32.61 -31.64 10.62
C THR A 85 -33.50 -32.50 11.52
N SER A 86 -34.81 -32.22 11.59
CA SER A 86 -35.86 -33.03 12.24
C SER A 86 -36.53 -33.97 11.26
#